data_AF-A0A847PMC7-F1
#
_entry.id   AF-A0A847PMC7-F1
#
_cell.length_a   1.000
_cell.length_b   1.000
_cell.length_c   1.000
_cell.angle_alpha   90.00
_cell.angle_beta   90.00
_cell.angle_gamma   90.00
#
_symmetry.space_group_name_H-M   'P 1'
#
loop_
_entity.id
_entity.type
_entity.pdbx_description
1 polymer ?
#
loop_
_entity_poly.entity_id
_entity_poly.type
_entity_poly.pdbx_seq_one_letter_code
_entity_poly.pdbx_strand_id
1 'polypeptide(L)' 'MKIKQIFQKLVNFIKEARAELKKVTWPNRKELISSTIVVMVAVVLVAIYLGLIDLLFSRVVAIILQ' A
#
# COMPACT_ATOMS: atom_id res chain seq x y z
N MET A 1 -3.87 -29.47 -36.49
CA MET A 1 -2.56 -28.79 -36.32
C MET A 1 -2.58 -27.46 -35.55
N LYS A 2 -3.70 -26.73 -35.45
CA LYS A 2 -3.78 -25.44 -34.71
C LYS A 2 -3.57 -25.56 -33.19
N ILE A 3 -3.99 -26.67 -32.57
CA ILE A 3 -3.89 -26.91 -31.12
C ILE A 3 -2.42 -26.97 -30.64
N LYS A 4 -1.52 -27.59 -31.42
CA LYS A 4 -0.09 -27.66 -31.10
C LYS A 4 0.57 -26.27 -31.09
N GLN A 5 0.13 -25.37 -31.98
CA GLN A 5 0.62 -23.99 -32.03
C GLN A 5 0.11 -23.13 -30.87
N ILE A 6 -1.15 -23.31 -30.45
CA ILE A 6 -1.71 -22.60 -29.27
C ILE A 6 -0.97 -23.03 -28.01
N PHE A 7 -0.69 -24.33 -27.86
CA PHE A 7 0.08 -24.85 -26.73
C PHE A 7 1.50 -24.28 -26.69
N GLN A 8 2.17 -24.18 -27.84
CA GLN A 8 3.49 -23.58 -27.95
C GLN A 8 3.49 -22.08 -27.59
N LYS A 9 2.48 -21.32 -28.03
CA LYS A 9 2.30 -19.91 -27.67
C LYS A 9 2.09 -19.73 -26.17
N LEU A 10 1.28 -20.57 -25.53
CA LEU A 10 1.03 -20.52 -24.08
C LEU A 10 2.30 -20.78 -23.28
N VAL A 11 3.08 -21.78 -23.66
CA VAL A 11 4.36 -22.12 -23.01
C VAL A 11 5.36 -20.98 -23.15
N ASN A 12 5.44 -20.36 -24.33
CA ASN A 12 6.28 -19.19 -24.54
C ASN A 12 5.82 -18.00 -23.69
N PHE A 13 4.51 -17.74 -23.61
CA PHE A 13 3.93 -16.64 -22.81
C PHE A 13 4.23 -16.79 -21.31
N ILE A 14 4.11 -18.01 -20.76
CA ILE A 14 4.48 -18.28 -19.36
C ILE A 14 5.99 -18.13 -19.14
N LYS A 15 6.80 -18.51 -20.13
CA LYS A 15 8.26 -18.39 -20.06
C LYS A 15 8.70 -16.92 -20.07
N GLU A 16 8.07 -16.10 -20.88
CA GLU A 16 8.26 -14.64 -20.95
C GLU A 16 7.77 -13.95 -19.67
N ALA A 17 6.56 -14.28 -19.19
CA ALA A 17 6.04 -13.75 -17.93
C ALA A 17 6.95 -14.10 -16.73
N ARG A 18 7.50 -15.33 -16.68
CA ARG A 18 8.46 -15.73 -15.64
C ARG A 18 9.79 -14.97 -15.74
N ALA A 19 10.20 -14.58 -16.95
CA ALA A 19 11.39 -13.77 -17.16
C ALA A 19 11.19 -12.31 -16.71
N GLU A 20 9.99 -11.74 -16.89
CA GLU A 20 9.63 -10.42 -16.36
C GLU A 20 9.45 -10.42 -14.84
N LEU A 21 8.83 -11.45 -14.28
CA LEU A 21 8.71 -11.62 -12.83
C LEU A 21 10.08 -11.74 -12.14
N LYS A 22 11.12 -12.20 -12.83
CA LYS A 22 12.50 -12.17 -12.32
C LYS A 22 13.12 -10.77 -12.30
N LYS A 23 12.59 -9.82 -13.07
CA LYS A 23 12.99 -8.40 -13.01
C LYS A 23 12.30 -7.65 -11.87
N VAL A 24 11.30 -8.25 -11.22
CA VAL A 24 10.70 -7.71 -10.01
C VAL A 24 11.72 -7.84 -8.88
N THR A 25 12.44 -6.75 -8.65
CA THR A 25 13.30 -6.58 -7.49
C THR A 25 12.41 -6.47 -6.27
N TRP A 26 12.17 -7.60 -5.60
CA TRP A 26 11.47 -7.57 -4.33
C TRP A 26 12.24 -6.69 -3.35
N PRO A 27 11.57 -5.69 -2.74
CA PRO A 27 12.22 -4.75 -1.86
C PRO A 27 12.84 -5.48 -0.68
N ASN A 28 14.04 -5.05 -0.27
CA ASN A 28 14.73 -5.64 0.85
C ASN A 28 13.96 -5.32 2.15
N ARG A 29 13.98 -6.23 3.14
CA ARG A 29 13.25 -6.06 4.42
C ARG A 29 13.54 -4.72 5.10
N LYS A 30 14.75 -4.17 4.91
CA LYS A 30 15.18 -2.87 5.43
C LYS A 30 14.44 -1.68 4.80
N GLU A 31 14.18 -1.72 3.49
CA GLU A 31 13.43 -0.67 2.79
C GLU A 31 11.95 -0.70 3.18
N LEU A 32 11.38 -1.90 3.32
CA LEU A 32 10.00 -2.09 3.77
C LEU A 32 9.77 -1.52 5.18
N ILE A 33 10.71 -1.73 6.09
CA ILE A 33 10.65 -1.17 7.45
C ILE A 33 10.79 0.36 7.39
N SER A 34 11.75 0.87 6.62
CA SER A 34 12.00 2.31 6.51
C SER A 34 10.78 3.06 5.94
N SER A 35 10.15 2.53 4.90
CA SER A 35 8.94 3.14 4.31
C SER A 35 7.74 3.06 5.25
N THR A 36 7.59 1.95 6.00
CA THR A 36 6.52 1.79 6.98
C THR A 36 6.68 2.75 8.17
N ILE A 37 7.91 3.00 8.63
CA ILE A 37 8.18 3.97 9.71
C ILE A 37 7.73 5.38 9.31
N VAL A 38 8.03 5.81 8.09
CA VAL A 38 7.61 7.13 7.59
C VAL A 38 6.08 7.26 7.60
N VAL A 39 5.38 6.23 7.11
CA VAL A 39 3.91 6.21 7.12
C VAL A 39 3.38 6.22 8.56
N MET A 40 3.98 5.45 9.47
CA MET A 40 3.56 5.40 10.86
C MET A 40 3.69 6.76 11.56
N VAL A 41 4.78 7.49 11.33
CA VAL A 41 4.94 8.86 11.85
C VAL A 41 3.86 9.79 11.28
N ALA A 42 3.61 9.73 9.98
CA ALA A 42 2.57 10.56 9.35
C ALA A 42 1.17 10.28 9.94
N VAL A 43 0.83 9.00 10.15
CA VAL A 43 -0.45 8.60 10.76
C VAL A 43 -0.57 9.12 12.19
N VAL A 44 0.49 9.02 13.00
CA VAL A 44 0.48 9.52 14.39
C VAL A 44 0.27 11.04 14.43
N LEU A 45 0.94 11.79 13.54
CA LEU A 45 0.76 13.25 13.46
C LEU A 45 -0.68 13.63 13.11
N VAL A 46 -1.27 12.96 12.11
CA VAL A 46 -2.66 13.20 11.71
C VAL A 46 -3.63 12.81 12.82
N ALA A 47 -3.40 11.70 13.52
CA ALA A 47 -4.24 11.25 14.62
C ALA A 47 -4.25 12.25 15.79
N ILE A 48 -3.08 12.81 16.15
CA ILE A 48 -2.98 13.85 17.18
C ILE A 48 -3.73 15.12 16.74
N TYR A 49 -3.53 15.55 15.49
CA TYR A 49 -4.19 16.74 14.95
C TYR A 49 -5.72 16.61 14.97
N LEU A 50 -6.25 15.50 14.46
CA LEU A 50 -7.69 15.24 14.49
C LEU A 50 -8.21 15.11 15.92
N GLY A 51 -7.52 14.37 16.79
CA GLY A 51 -7.91 14.23 18.18
C GLY A 51 -7.97 15.55 18.95
N LEU A 52 -7.04 16.48 18.69
CA LEU A 52 -7.10 17.83 19.26
C LEU A 52 -8.32 18.61 18.78
N ILE A 53 -8.64 18.52 17.50
CA ILE A 53 -9.81 19.15 16.91
C ILE A 53 -11.09 18.56 17.49
N ASP A 54 -11.19 17.24 17.60
CA ASP A 54 -12.36 16.56 18.15
C ASP A 54 -12.61 16.97 19.61
N LEU A 55 -11.54 17.12 20.41
CA LEU A 55 -11.63 17.61 21.79
C LEU A 55 -12.09 19.08 21.85
N LEU A 56 -11.55 19.93 20.98
CA LEU A 56 -11.98 21.33 20.89
C LEU A 56 -13.45 21.45 20.49
N PHE A 57 -13.87 20.72 19.46
CA PHE A 57 -15.26 20.70 18.99
C PHE A 57 -16.20 20.17 20.07
N SER A 58 -15.84 19.09 20.76
CA SER A 58 -16.65 18.54 21.85
C SER A 58 -16.86 19.56 22.97
N ARG A 59 -15.83 20.33 23.32
CA ARG A 59 -15.91 21.40 24.33
C ARG A 59 -16.78 22.57 23.85
N VAL A 60 -16.59 23.01 22.61
CA VAL A 60 -17.38 24.11 22.02
C VAL A 60 -18.85 23.74 21.93
N VAL A 61 -19.17 22.54 21.44
CA VAL A 61 -20.55 22.06 21.38
C VAL A 61 -21.16 21.94 22.78
N ALA A 62 -20.42 21.43 23.76
CA ALA A 62 -20.90 21.36 25.14
C ALA A 62 -21.22 22.74 25.74
N ILE A 63 -20.44 23.78 25.42
CA ILE A 63 -20.70 25.16 25.86
C ILE A 63 -21.95 25.74 25.16
N ILE A 64 -22.19 25.38 23.89
CA ILE A 64 -23.33 25.88 23.12
C ILE A 64 -24.65 25.19 23.51
N LEU A 65 -24.59 23.91 23.89
CA LEU A 65 -25.77 23.13 24.26
C LEU A 65 -26.20 23.30 25.73
N GLN A 66 -25.36 23.93 26.56
CA GLN A 66 -25.72 24.40 27.91
C GLN A 66 -26.42 25.76 27.84
#